data_AF-A0A1G8QVE0-F1
#
_entry.id   AF-A0A1G8QVE0-F1
#
_cell.length_a   1.000
_cell.length_b   1.000
_cell.length_c   1.000
_cell.angle_alpha   90.00
_cell.angle_beta   90.00
_cell.angle_gamma   90.00
#
_symmetry.space_group_name_H-M   'P 1'
#
loop_
_entity.id
_entity.type
_entity.pdbx_description
1 polymer ?
#
loop_
_entity_poly.entity_id
_entity_poly.type
_entity_poly.pdbx_seq_one_letter_code
_entity_poly.pdbx_strand_id
1 'polypeptide(L)' 'MGQNTASIQTNVSVSGMTCGHCVSAVSEEIEALDGVKSVAIDLNAGGISTVTITSTQELSPSEIGEAVAEAGYLVVANDA' A
#
# COMPACT_ATOMS: atom_id res chain seq x y z
N MET A 1 -5.59 10.74 22.38
CA MET A 1 -4.92 10.43 21.10
C MET A 1 -5.43 9.05 20.69
N GLY A 2 -6.60 8.88 20.07
CA GLY A 2 -7.01 9.40 18.77
C GLY A 2 -7.34 8.29 17.75
N GLN A 3 -7.32 7.00 18.11
CA GLN A 3 -7.69 5.90 17.22
C GLN A 3 -9.19 5.58 17.36
N ASN A 4 -10.06 6.37 16.71
CA ASN A 4 -11.48 6.04 16.60
C ASN A 4 -12.00 6.47 15.23
N THR A 5 -12.25 5.52 14.33
CA THR A 5 -13.49 5.26 13.57
C THR A 5 -13.25 3.95 12.79
N ALA A 6 -14.24 3.08 12.59
CA ALA A 6 -14.09 1.71 12.06
C ALA A 6 -13.47 1.65 10.63
N SER A 7 -12.14 1.60 10.54
CA SER A 7 -11.39 1.41 9.30
C SER A 7 -10.26 0.41 9.53
N ILE A 8 -10.02 -0.45 8.55
CA ILE A 8 -9.00 -1.49 8.56
C ILE A 8 -7.74 -0.90 7.97
N GLN A 9 -6.62 -1.14 8.65
CA GLN A 9 -5.33 -0.61 8.24
C GLN A 9 -4.42 -1.78 7.86
N THR A 10 -4.08 -1.86 6.58
CA THR A 10 -3.21 -2.91 6.04
C THR A 10 -1.85 -2.31 5.74
N ASN A 11 -0.79 -2.91 6.28
CA ASN A 11 0.57 -2.45 6.05
C ASN A 11 1.28 -3.46 5.17
N VAL A 12 1.82 -3.01 4.05
CA VAL A 12 2.55 -3.85 3.12
C VAL A 12 3.94 -3.29 2.83
N SER A 13 4.89 -4.19 2.72
CA SER A 13 6.27 -3.87 2.39
C SER A 13 6.45 -3.99 0.89
N VAL A 14 6.99 -2.96 0.24
CA VAL A 14 7.23 -2.94 -1.20
C VAL A 14 8.72 -2.69 -1.45
N SER A 15 9.32 -3.55 -2.25
CA SER A 15 10.74 -3.43 -2.63
C SER A 15 10.90 -2.84 -4.03
N GLY A 16 12.00 -2.11 -4.26
CA GLY A 16 12.34 -1.59 -5.59
C GLY A 16 11.77 -0.21 -5.92
N MET A 17 10.98 0.40 -5.04
CA MET A 17 10.62 1.81 -5.17
C MET A 17 11.84 2.70 -4.88
N THR A 18 12.39 3.31 -5.92
CA THR A 18 13.63 4.12 -5.84
C THR A 18 13.40 5.60 -6.15
N CYS A 19 12.20 5.99 -6.59
CA CYS A 19 11.88 7.36 -6.98
C CYS A 19 10.48 7.76 -6.51
N GLY A 20 10.28 9.04 -6.15
CA GLY A 20 8.99 9.55 -5.69
C GLY A 20 7.85 9.44 -6.72
N HIS A 21 8.16 9.38 -8.02
CA HIS A 21 7.14 9.12 -9.05
C HIS A 21 6.58 7.70 -8.98
N CYS A 22 7.39 6.72 -8.57
CA CYS A 22 6.96 5.33 -8.40
C CYS A 22 5.89 5.20 -7.32
N VAL A 23 6.02 6.02 -6.27
CA VAL A 23 5.11 6.04 -5.13
C VAL A 23 3.71 6.46 -5.56
N SER A 24 3.60 7.56 -6.32
CA SER A 24 2.30 8.07 -6.76
C SER A 24 1.54 7.04 -7.58
N ALA A 25 2.23 6.39 -8.53
CA ALA A 25 1.63 5.34 -9.35
C ALA A 25 1.09 4.18 -8.49
N VAL A 26 1.89 3.69 -7.53
CA VAL A 26 1.46 2.61 -6.63
C VAL A 26 0.31 3.05 -5.72
N SER A 27 0.35 4.27 -5.17
CA SER A 27 -0.76 4.76 -4.35
C SER A 27 -2.05 4.88 -5.15
N GLU A 28 -1.99 5.39 -6.38
CA GLU A 28 -3.18 5.56 -7.23
C GLU A 28 -3.82 4.20 -7.58
N GLU A 29 -3.03 3.18 -7.91
CA GLU A 29 -3.54 1.83 -8.18
C GLU A 29 -4.18 1.20 -6.93
N ILE A 30 -3.58 1.39 -5.76
CA ILE A 30 -4.16 0.88 -4.50
C ILE A 30 -5.41 1.69 -4.13
N GLU A 31 -5.41 3.01 -4.30
CA GLU A 31 -6.58 3.86 -4.05
C GLU A 31 -7.75 3.57 -4.99
N ALA A 32 -7.50 2.95 -6.14
CA ALA A 32 -8.52 2.46 -7.06
C ALA A 32 -9.22 1.17 -6.58
N LEU A 33 -8.67 0.46 -5.58
CA LEU A 33 -9.30 -0.73 -5.01
C LEU A 33 -10.58 -0.37 -4.25
N ASP A 34 -11.59 -1.25 -4.35
CA ASP A 34 -12.86 -1.05 -3.65
C ASP A 34 -12.65 -1.02 -2.13
N GLY A 35 -13.31 -0.07 -1.48
CA GLY A 35 -13.20 0.13 -0.04
C GLY A 35 -11.94 0.86 0.44
N VAL A 36 -10.98 1.22 -0.43
CA VAL A 36 -9.84 2.06 -0.02
C VAL A 36 -10.30 3.49 0.26
N LYS A 37 -9.83 4.04 1.37
CA LYS A 37 -10.11 5.42 1.82
C LYS A 37 -8.90 6.32 1.69
N SER A 38 -7.71 5.78 1.96
CA SER A 38 -6.47 6.55 1.92
C SER A 38 -5.27 5.61 1.87
N VAL A 39 -4.25 5.98 1.11
CA VAL A 39 -2.96 5.30 1.07
C VAL A 39 -1.86 6.25 1.51
N ALA A 40 -0.99 5.78 2.40
CA ALA A 40 0.21 6.47 2.83
C ALA A 40 1.43 5.61 2.51
N ILE A 41 2.44 6.16 1.85
CA ILE A 41 3.63 5.43 1.46
C ILE A 41 4.87 6.09 2.07
N ASP A 42 5.59 5.33 2.89
CA ASP A 42 6.90 5.66 3.41
C ASP A 42 7.97 5.12 2.44
N LEU A 43 8.40 6.00 1.52
CA LEU A 43 9.42 5.67 0.52
C LEU A 43 10.80 5.60 1.18
N ASN A 44 11.40 4.41 1.13
CA ASN A 44 12.78 4.23 1.53
C ASN A 44 13.68 4.12 0.30
N ALA A 45 14.27 5.24 -0.11
CA ALA A 45 15.20 5.29 -1.24
C ALA A 45 16.48 4.48 -0.92
N GLY A 46 16.51 3.23 -1.38
CA GLY A 46 17.62 2.29 -1.14
C GLY A 46 17.25 1.07 -0.28
N GLY A 47 15.97 0.90 0.08
CA GLY A 47 15.52 -0.20 0.92
C GLY A 47 14.12 -0.69 0.59
N ILE A 48 13.39 -1.09 1.64
CA ILE A 48 11.99 -1.52 1.56
C ILE A 48 11.13 -0.33 1.98
N SER A 49 10.19 0.02 1.12
CA SER A 49 9.21 1.07 1.40
C SER A 49 7.99 0.47 2.09
N THR A 50 7.40 1.20 3.02
CA THR A 50 6.22 0.76 3.76
C THR A 50 4.99 1.44 3.20
N VAL A 51 3.98 0.68 2.83
CA VAL A 51 2.70 1.19 2.32
C VAL A 51 1.63 0.89 3.35
N THR A 52 0.98 1.93 3.84
CA THR A 52 -0.09 1.87 4.82
C THR A 52 -1.40 2.22 4.13
N ILE A 53 -2.28 1.24 4.03
CA ILE A 53 -3.55 1.31 3.32
C ILE A 53 -4.66 1.40 4.37
N THR A 54 -5.51 2.41 4.25
CA THR A 54 -6.68 2.59 5.10
C THR A 54 -7.92 2.27 4.28
N SER A 55 -8.67 1.25 4.68
CA SER A 55 -9.87 0.79 3.98
C SER A 55 -11.06 0.64 4.90
N THR A 56 -12.27 0.65 4.34
CA THR A 56 -13.50 0.32 5.07
C THR A 56 -13.78 -1.18 5.12
N GLN A 57 -13.03 -1.98 4.36
CA GLN A 57 -13.13 -3.43 4.31
C GLN A 57 -11.76 -4.10 4.38
N GLU A 58 -11.74 -5.41 4.61
CA GLU A 58 -10.53 -6.22 4.55
C GLU A 58 -10.12 -6.39 3.09
N LEU A 59 -8.95 -5.89 2.74
CA LEU A 59 -8.35 -6.11 1.43
C LEU A 59 -7.54 -7.40 1.46
N SER A 60 -7.70 -8.22 0.43
CA SER A 60 -6.90 -9.43 0.30
C SER A 60 -5.47 -9.06 -0.11
N PRO A 61 -4.45 -9.79 0.39
CA PRO A 61 -3.07 -9.57 -0.02
C PRO A 61 -2.87 -9.77 -1.53
N SER A 62 -3.68 -10.61 -2.18
CA SER A 62 -3.70 -10.74 -3.64
C SER A 62 -4.13 -9.44 -4.33
N GLU A 63 -5.20 -8.78 -3.89
CA GLU A 63 -5.68 -7.55 -4.55
C GLU A 63 -4.67 -6.41 -4.42
N ILE A 64 -4.06 -6.28 -3.24
CA ILE A 64 -2.97 -5.32 -3.03
C ILE A 64 -1.77 -5.68 -3.89
N GLY A 65 -1.44 -6.97 -3.98
CA GLY A 65 -0.35 -7.48 -4.82
C GLY A 65 -0.57 -7.21 -6.30
N GLU A 66 -1.79 -7.40 -6.79
CA GLU A 66 -2.19 -7.13 -8.18
C GLU A 66 -2.11 -5.65 -8.51
N ALA A 67 -2.67 -4.77 -7.67
CA ALA A 67 -2.56 -3.31 -7.86
C ALA A 67 -1.09 -2.84 -7.92
N VAL A 68 -0.25 -3.37 -7.04
CA VAL A 68 1.19 -3.03 -7.01
C VAL A 68 1.93 -3.64 -8.20
N ALA A 69 1.53 -4.83 -8.66
CA ALA A 69 2.10 -5.50 -9.84
C ALA A 69 1.74 -4.78 -11.14
N GLU A 70 0.52 -4.23 -11.25
CA GLU A 70 0.11 -3.37 -12.38
C GLU A 70 0.94 -2.09 -12.43
N ALA A 71 1.30 -1.52 -11.26
CA ALA A 71 2.26 -0.42 -11.17
C ALA A 71 3.72 -0.83 -11.50
N GLY A 72 4.00 -2.12 -11.67
CA GLY A 72 5.32 -2.66 -12.01
C GLY A 72 6.21 -2.97 -10.80
N TYR A 73 5.64 -3.11 -9.60
CA TYR A 73 6.36 -3.39 -8.36
C TYR A 73 5.92 -4.72 -7.74
N LEU A 74 6.70 -5.20 -6.77
CA LEU A 74 6.39 -6.42 -6.04
C LEU A 74 6.22 -6.11 -4.56
N VAL A 75 5.07 -6.52 -4.03
CA VAL A 75 4.82 -6.56 -2.59
C VAL A 75 5.62 -7.72 -2.00
N VAL A 76 6.51 -7.40 -1.07
CA VAL A 76 7.35 -8.36 -0.33
C VAL A 76 6.73 -8.67 1.03
N ALA A 77 5.40 -8.83 1.06
CA ALA A 77 4.56 -8.94 2.25
C ALA A 77 5.31 -9.56 3.44
N ASN A 78 5.42 -8.82 4.54
CA ASN A 78 5.83 -9.41 5.80
C ASN A 78 4.57 -9.68 6.60
N ASP A 79 4.22 -10.96 6.58
CA ASP A 79 3.24 -11.65 7.41
C ASP A 79 3.28 -11.13 8.86
N ALA A 80 2.12 -10.81 9.41
CA ALA A 80 1.91 -10.63 10.84
C ALA A 80 0.86 -11.64 11.31
#